data_AF-A0A1F9LX38-F1
#
_entry.id   AF-A0A1F9LX38-F1
#
_cell.length_a   1.000
_cell.length_b   1.000
_cell.length_c   1.000
_cell.angle_alpha   90.00
_cell.angle_beta   90.00
_cell.angle_gamma   90.00
#
_symmetry.space_group_name_H-M   'P 1'
#
loop_
_entity.id
_entity.type
_entity.pdbx_description
1 polymer ?
#
loop_
_entity_poly.entity_id
_entity_poly.type
_entity_poly.pdbx_seq_one_letter_code
_entity_poly.pdbx_strand_id
1 'polypeptide(L)' 'MTNKEKSRYGEPEVLKEILRRTLCGKKFRLDCGHHVTFGQVLGNDVTIRNGKRFKIICAQCGY' A
#
# COMPACT_ATOMS: atom_id res chain seq x y z
N MET A 1 5.35 10.27 -19.82
CA MET A 1 5.59 8.81 -19.81
C MET A 1 5.66 8.31 -21.24
N THR A 2 6.85 7.91 -21.69
CA THR A 2 7.15 7.40 -23.03
C THR A 2 6.68 5.94 -23.17
N ASN A 3 6.53 5.44 -24.41
CA ASN A 3 6.13 4.05 -24.65
C ASN A 3 7.13 3.03 -24.09
N LYS A 4 8.43 3.36 -24.06
CA LYS A 4 9.48 2.56 -23.39
C LYS A 4 9.34 2.52 -21.87
N GLU A 5 8.78 3.56 -21.26
CA GLU A 5 8.54 3.58 -19.80
C GLU A 5 7.31 2.73 -19.45
N LYS A 6 6.27 2.73 -20.29
CA LYS A 6 5.07 1.90 -20.11
C LYS A 6 5.38 0.40 -20.10
N SER A 7 6.30 -0.06 -20.93
CA SER A 7 6.69 -1.48 -20.99
C SER A 7 7.46 -1.97 -19.78
N ARG A 8 7.84 -1.07 -18.84
CA ARG A 8 8.55 -1.43 -17.60
C ARG A 8 7.59 -1.70 -16.43
N TYR A 9 6.30 -1.44 -16.62
CA TYR A 9 5.31 -1.70 -15.59
C TYR A 9 4.98 -3.19 -15.58
N GLY A 10 5.12 -3.82 -14.41
CA GLY A 10 4.64 -5.18 -14.20
C GLY A 10 3.13 -5.21 -13.99
N GLU A 11 2.52 -6.35 -14.25
CA GLU A 11 1.09 -6.56 -14.01
C GLU A 11 0.76 -6.47 -12.51
N PRO A 12 -0.41 -5.90 -12.12
CA PRO A 12 -0.84 -5.80 -10.73
C PRO A 12 -0.80 -7.12 -9.96
N GLU A 13 -1.05 -8.24 -10.65
CA GLU A 13 -1.08 -9.61 -10.14
C GLU A 13 0.25 -10.02 -9.51
N VAL A 14 1.37 -9.55 -10.06
CA VAL A 14 2.71 -9.82 -9.50
C VAL A 14 2.84 -9.17 -8.13
N LEU A 15 2.41 -7.91 -8.00
CA LEU A 15 2.45 -7.19 -6.73
C LEU A 15 1.48 -7.80 -5.71
N LYS A 16 0.27 -8.20 -6.14
CA LYS A 16 -0.72 -8.89 -5.29
C LYS A 16 -0.13 -10.15 -4.67
N GLU A 17 0.58 -10.98 -5.44
CA GLU A 17 1.15 -12.22 -4.92
C GLU A 17 2.28 -11.97 -3.92
N ILE A 18 3.16 -11.00 -4.17
CA ILE A 18 4.22 -10.59 -3.24
C ILE A 18 3.61 -10.15 -1.90
N LEU A 19 2.60 -9.30 -1.95
CA LEU A 19 1.92 -8.80 -0.75
C LEU A 19 1.17 -9.91 -0.03
N ARG A 20 0.43 -10.77 -0.73
CA ARG A 20 -0.30 -11.89 -0.14
C ARG A 20 0.62 -12.82 0.64
N ARG A 21 1.76 -13.22 0.05
CA ARG A 21 2.76 -14.08 0.72
C ARG A 21 3.39 -13.38 1.93
N THR A 22 3.74 -12.10 1.80
CA THR A 22 4.49 -11.39 2.84
C THR A 22 3.62 -10.99 4.04
N LEU A 23 2.37 -10.61 3.79
CA LEU A 23 1.44 -10.08 4.79
C LEU A 23 0.58 -11.15 5.45
N CYS A 24 0.57 -12.40 4.94
CA CYS A 24 -0.25 -13.48 5.49
C CYS A 24 -0.02 -13.64 7.01
N GLY A 25 -1.09 -13.45 7.78
CA GLY A 25 -1.07 -13.58 9.25
C GLY A 25 -0.36 -12.45 10.01
N LYS A 26 0.10 -11.38 9.33
CA LYS A 26 0.85 -10.29 9.95
C LYS A 26 0.04 -9.00 10.02
N LYS A 27 0.29 -8.20 11.07
CA LYS A 27 -0.26 -6.85 11.24
C LYS A 27 0.90 -5.87 11.33
N PHE A 28 0.75 -4.71 10.69
CA PHE A 28 1.77 -3.67 10.66
C PHE A 28 1.18 -2.34 11.12
N ARG A 29 2.04 -1.52 11.72
CA ARG A 29 1.72 -0.11 11.95
C ARG A 29 1.85 0.67 10.65
N LEU A 30 0.95 1.62 10.42
CA LEU A 30 1.03 2.52 9.27
C LEU A 30 1.87 3.75 9.62
N ASP A 31 2.53 4.34 8.64
CA ASP A 31 3.40 5.52 8.83
C ASP A 31 2.61 6.76 9.29
N CYS A 32 1.30 6.80 9.03
CA CYS A 32 0.43 7.89 9.46
C CYS A 32 -0.03 7.76 10.93
N GLY A 33 0.33 6.68 11.64
CA GLY A 33 -0.02 6.48 13.05
C GLY A 33 -1.47 6.11 13.33
N HIS A 34 -2.37 6.22 12.33
CA HIS A 34 -3.78 5.81 12.44
C HIS A 34 -3.92 4.29 12.47
N HIS A 35 -4.21 3.74 13.65
CA HIS A 35 -4.48 2.31 13.86
C HIS A 35 -5.97 2.03 14.05
N VAL A 36 -6.69 2.95 14.69
CA VAL A 36 -8.11 2.93 14.99
C VAL A 36 -8.56 4.38 15.12
N THR A 37 -9.60 4.79 14.40
CA THR A 37 -10.24 6.09 14.61
C THR A 37 -11.74 5.83 14.78
N PHE A 38 -12.32 6.25 15.92
CA PHE A 38 -13.76 6.16 16.20
C PHE A 38 -14.41 4.77 15.98
N GLY A 39 -13.76 3.68 16.40
CA GLY A 39 -14.34 2.33 16.32
C GLY A 39 -14.39 1.70 14.92
N GLN A 40 -13.85 2.39 13.90
CA GLN A 40 -13.70 1.87 12.54
C GLN A 40 -12.30 1.27 12.37
N VAL A 41 -12.23 0.03 11.87
CA VAL A 41 -10.96 -0.62 11.50
C VAL A 41 -10.51 -0.03 10.16
N LEU A 42 -9.62 0.96 10.20
CA LEU A 42 -8.99 1.53 8.99
C LEU A 42 -8.00 0.55 8.31
N GLY A 43 -8.01 -0.72 8.71
CA GLY A 43 -7.02 -1.73 8.36
C GLY A 43 -7.26 -2.46 7.03
N ASN A 44 -8.33 -2.16 6.30
CA ASN A 44 -8.62 -2.86 5.04
C ASN A 44 -7.97 -2.19 3.84
N ASP A 45 -8.03 -0.86 3.76
CA ASP A 45 -7.54 -0.11 2.61
C ASP A 45 -6.30 0.72 2.97
N VAL A 46 -5.19 0.38 2.32
CA VAL A 46 -3.89 1.05 2.48
C VAL A 46 -3.48 1.75 1.18
N THR A 47 -2.82 2.90 1.32
CA THR A 47 -2.17 3.61 0.21
C THR A 47 -0.66 3.42 0.30
N ILE A 48 -0.08 2.86 -0.77
CA ILE A 48 1.37 2.71 -0.92
C ILE A 48 1.91 3.86 -1.76
N ARG A 49 2.76 4.71 -1.18
CA ARG A 49 3.45 5.79 -1.90
C ARG A 49 4.89 5.37 -2.17
N ASN A 50 5.18 4.98 -3.40
CA ASN A 50 6.53 4.65 -3.87
C ASN A 50 7.24 5.87 -4.47
N GLY A 51 7.32 6.96 -3.68
CA GLY A 51 8.00 8.21 -4.07
C GLY A 51 9.39 8.34 -3.45
N LYS A 52 9.87 9.58 -3.25
CA LYS A 52 11.19 9.88 -2.63
C LYS A 52 11.39 9.19 -1.28
N ARG A 53 10.30 8.97 -0.53
CA ARG A 53 10.28 8.10 0.64
C ARG A 53 9.17 7.09 0.43
N PHE A 54 9.53 5.82 0.55
CA PHE A 54 8.56 4.73 0.57
C PHE A 54 7.69 4.88 1.83
N LYS A 55 6.37 4.92 1.66
CA LYS A 55 5.41 5.04 2.76
C LYS A 55 4.19 4.14 2.56
N ILE A 56 3.69 3.61 3.67
CA ILE A 56 2.41 2.89 3.74
C ILE A 56 1.53 3.62 4.75
N ILE A 57 0.45 4.21 4.25
CA ILE A 57 -0.49 5.03 5.05
C ILE A 57 -1.92 4.54 4.87
N CYS A 58 -2.84 4.94 5.74
CA CYS A 58 -4.26 4.61 5.56
C CYS A 58 -4.83 5.34 4.34
N ALA A 59 -5.88 4.78 3.72
CA ALA A 59 -6.55 5.40 2.58
C ALA A 59 -6.98 6.86 2.84
N GLN A 60 -7.39 7.18 4.07
CA GLN A 60 -7.79 8.55 4.47
C GLN A 60 -6.64 9.57 4.44
N CYS A 61 -5.40 9.14 4.68
CA CYS A 61 -4.23 10.02 4.52
C CYS A 61 -3.65 9.99 3.10
N GLY A 62 -4.13 9.05 2.28
CA GLY A 62 -3.74 8.86 0.90
C GLY A 62 -4.42 9.83 -0.05
N TYR A 63 -5.72 10.10 0.20
CA TYR A 63 -6.55 11.12 -0.46
C TYR A 63 -6.16 12.53 0.01
#